data_AF-A0A820MK73-F1
#
_entry.id   AF-A0A820MK73-F1
#
_cell.length_a   1.000
_cell.length_b   1.000
_cell.length_c   1.000
_cell.angle_alpha   90.00
_cell.angle_beta   90.00
_cell.angle_gamma   90.00
#
_symmetry.space_group_name_H-M   'P 1'
#
loop_
_entity.id
_entity.type
_entity.pdbx_description
1 polymer ?
#
loop_
_entity_poly.entity_id
_entity_poly.type
_entity_poly.pdbx_seq_one_letter_code
_entity_poly.pdbx_strand_id
1 'polypeptide(L)'
;MQCLSDLSKQGRTIIFSIHQPRFSTFKLFDTVLFLCKGLTIYRGPADGVVDYFAMQGYSCEMHDNPADFALDTLIDASRNPDDLEKLNQSYRKSSTHTNVLAIAEKQSYDEKLERLRRQQAGTAARSIGVEIYYVAQRTLRNTVRNPQLFLAQIMISIILGFW
;
A
#
# COMPACT_ATOMS: atom_id res chain seq x y z
N MET A 1 -11.36 -4.73 -7.21
CA MET A 1 -10.02 -5.21 -7.59
C MET A 1 -9.82 -5.26 -9.11
N GLN A 2 -10.82 -5.64 -9.91
CA GLN A 2 -10.70 -5.66 -11.38
C GLN A 2 -10.23 -4.33 -11.99
N CYS A 3 -10.86 -3.20 -11.60
CA CYS A 3 -10.45 -1.88 -12.07
C CYS A 3 -8.96 -1.56 -11.79
N LEU A 4 -8.43 -1.98 -10.62
CA LEU A 4 -7.01 -1.81 -10.32
C LEU A 4 -6.14 -2.72 -11.20
N SER A 5 -6.55 -3.98 -11.43
CA SER A 5 -5.86 -4.87 -12.37
C SER A 5 -5.81 -4.28 -13.78
N ASP A 6 -6.90 -3.69 -14.26
CA ASP A 6 -6.97 -3.09 -15.59
C ASP A 6 -6.08 -1.84 -15.68
N LEU A 7 -6.04 -1.01 -14.64
CA LEU A 7 -5.11 0.12 -14.56
C LEU A 7 -3.64 -0.32 -14.52
N SER A 8 -3.33 -1.44 -13.86
CA SER A 8 -1.99 -2.03 -13.86
C SER A 8 -1.54 -2.40 -15.26
N LYS A 9 -2.43 -3.08 -16.01
CA LYS A 9 -2.20 -3.48 -17.41
C LYS A 9 -2.03 -2.30 -18.37
N GLN A 10 -2.48 -1.10 -18.00
CA GLN A 10 -2.23 0.15 -18.73
C GLN A 10 -0.85 0.77 -18.44
N GLY A 11 0.04 0.08 -17.72
CA GLY A 11 1.39 0.53 -17.42
C GLY A 11 1.50 1.38 -16.16
N ARG A 12 0.53 1.32 -15.24
CA ARG A 12 0.59 2.01 -13.95
C ARG A 12 1.05 1.06 -12.86
N THR A 13 2.06 1.44 -12.09
CA THR A 13 2.44 0.69 -10.88
C THR A 13 1.42 0.95 -9.76
N ILE A 14 0.82 -0.12 -9.23
CA ILE A 14 -0.17 -0.03 -8.16
C ILE A 14 0.36 -0.80 -6.95
N ILE A 15 0.48 -0.10 -5.83
CA ILE A 15 0.92 -0.67 -4.54
C ILE A 15 -0.18 -0.38 -3.53
N PHE A 16 -0.60 -1.40 -2.79
CA PHE A 16 -1.60 -1.29 -1.74
C PHE A 16 -1.35 -2.34 -0.67
N SER A 17 -1.89 -2.10 0.52
CA SER A 17 -2.07 -3.12 1.55
C SER A 17 -3.50 -3.65 1.50
N ILE A 18 -3.67 -4.94 1.77
CA ILE A 18 -4.98 -5.59 1.86
C ILE A 18 -5.01 -6.52 3.05
N HIS A 19 -6.12 -6.51 3.78
CA HIS A 19 -6.36 -7.44 4.87
C HIS A 19 -7.15 -8.64 4.35
N GLN A 20 -6.62 -9.85 4.54
CA GLN A 20 -7.28 -11.13 4.24
C GLN A 20 -8.02 -11.15 2.88
N PRO A 21 -7.29 -11.12 1.75
CA PRO A 21 -7.92 -11.14 0.44
C PRO A 21 -8.55 -12.51 0.18
N ARG A 22 -9.78 -12.51 -0.35
CA ARG A 22 -10.39 -13.74 -0.90
C ARG A 22 -9.48 -14.35 -1.97
N PHE A 23 -9.51 -15.67 -2.10
CA PHE A 23 -8.72 -16.42 -3.09
C PHE A 23 -8.81 -15.86 -4.53
N SER A 24 -10.02 -15.51 -4.99
CA SER A 24 -10.23 -14.93 -6.33
C SER A 24 -9.55 -13.58 -6.52
N THR A 25 -9.40 -12.81 -5.45
CA THR A 25 -8.65 -11.54 -5.45
C THR A 25 -7.15 -11.80 -5.43
N PHE A 26 -6.69 -12.76 -4.61
CA PHE A 26 -5.27 -13.10 -4.49
C PHE A 26 -4.65 -13.54 -5.83
N LYS A 27 -5.41 -14.28 -6.64
CA LYS A 27 -5.03 -14.67 -8.01
C LYS A 27 -4.77 -13.51 -8.97
N LEU A 28 -5.21 -12.29 -8.65
CA LEU A 28 -4.99 -11.11 -9.48
C LEU A 28 -3.66 -10.41 -9.18
N PHE A 29 -2.89 -10.88 -8.20
CA PHE A 29 -1.67 -10.21 -7.75
C PHE A 29 -0.46 -10.71 -8.53
N ASP A 30 0.29 -9.78 -9.12
CA ASP A 30 1.55 -10.12 -9.80
C ASP A 30 2.69 -10.37 -8.80
N THR A 31 2.69 -9.65 -7.68
CA THR A 31 3.73 -9.73 -6.65
C THR A 31 3.12 -9.46 -5.27
N VAL A 32 3.52 -10.25 -4.28
CA VAL A 32 3.07 -10.16 -2.90
C VAL A 32 4.27 -9.88 -2.00
N LEU A 33 4.06 -9.06 -0.97
CA LEU A 33 5.00 -8.76 0.08
C LEU A 33 4.34 -9.11 1.43
N PHE A 34 4.88 -10.10 2.13
CA PHE A 34 4.47 -10.42 3.50
C PHE A 34 5.43 -9.79 4.51
N LEU A 35 4.85 -9.03 5.43
CA LEU A 35 5.55 -8.37 6.52
C LEU A 35 5.03 -8.89 7.86
N CYS A 36 5.92 -9.11 8.83
CA CYS A 36 5.56 -9.42 10.19
C CYS A 36 6.50 -8.69 11.16
N LYS A 37 5.93 -7.90 12.10
CA LYS A 37 6.67 -7.04 13.04
C LYS A 37 7.77 -6.17 12.40
N GLY A 38 7.52 -5.66 11.19
CA GLY A 38 8.47 -4.84 10.42
C GLY A 38 9.54 -5.62 9.65
N LEU A 39 9.60 -6.94 9.80
CA LEU A 39 10.48 -7.82 9.05
C LEU A 39 9.82 -8.29 7.76
N THR A 40 10.60 -8.33 6.67
CA THR A 40 10.14 -8.94 5.42
C THR A 40 10.34 -10.45 5.48
N ILE A 41 9.25 -11.18 5.28
CA ILE A 41 9.26 -12.64 5.34
C ILE A 41 9.20 -13.25 3.95
N TYR A 42 8.49 -12.59 3.03
CA TYR A 42 8.44 -13.00 1.64
C TYR A 42 8.20 -11.79 0.75
N ARG A 43 8.87 -11.76 -0.40
CA ARG A 43 8.56 -10.89 -1.52
C ARG A 43 8.73 -11.69 -2.79
N GLY A 44 7.72 -11.76 -3.64
CA GLY A 44 7.81 -12.54 -4.87
C GLY A 44 6.45 -12.69 -5.56
N PRO A 45 6.38 -13.49 -6.63
CA PRO A 45 5.14 -13.78 -7.34
C PRO A 45 4.07 -14.38 -6.42
N ALA A 46 2.79 -14.01 -6.60
CA ALA A 46 1.71 -14.55 -5.75
C ALA A 46 1.63 -16.08 -5.80
N ASP A 47 1.86 -16.65 -6.99
CA ASP A 47 1.82 -18.11 -7.21
C ASP A 47 2.98 -18.85 -6.51
N GLY A 48 4.08 -18.17 -6.19
CA GLY A 48 5.25 -18.76 -5.54
C GLY A 48 5.17 -18.77 -4.01
N VAL A 49 4.07 -18.29 -3.41
CA VAL A 49 3.93 -18.17 -1.96
C VAL A 49 3.91 -19.55 -1.29
N VAL A 50 3.08 -20.47 -1.80
CA VAL A 50 2.93 -21.81 -1.20
C VAL A 50 4.25 -22.57 -1.23
N ASP A 51 4.94 -22.57 -2.37
CA ASP A 51 6.23 -23.26 -2.54
C ASP A 51 7.30 -22.68 -1.60
N TYR A 52 7.32 -21.36 -1.40
CA TYR A 52 8.26 -20.72 -0.50
C TYR A 52 8.08 -21.17 0.95
N PHE A 53 6.83 -21.17 1.44
CA PHE A 53 6.53 -21.61 2.80
C PHE A 53 6.72 -23.13 2.98
N ALA A 54 6.49 -23.93 1.93
CA ALA A 54 6.81 -25.35 1.91
C ALA A 54 8.32 -25.61 2.08
N MET A 55 9.18 -24.82 1.44
CA MET A 55 10.63 -24.89 1.66
C MET A 55 11.06 -24.53 3.09
N GLN A 56 10.23 -23.81 3.85
CA GLN A 56 10.46 -23.50 5.27
C GLN A 56 9.81 -24.52 6.22
N GLY A 57 9.18 -25.57 5.69
CA GLY A 57 8.55 -26.64 6.48
C GLY A 57 7.06 -26.45 6.78
N TYR A 58 6.39 -25.47 6.15
CA TYR A 58 4.96 -25.25 6.33
C TYR A 58 4.17 -25.79 5.14
N SER A 59 3.15 -26.60 5.39
CA SER A 59 2.31 -27.18 4.34
C SER A 59 0.97 -26.47 4.27
N CYS A 60 0.60 -26.00 3.07
CA CYS A 60 -0.73 -25.49 2.77
C CYS A 60 -1.66 -26.66 2.39
N GLU A 61 -2.89 -26.67 2.89
CA GLU A 61 -3.89 -27.65 2.44
C GLU A 61 -4.41 -27.32 1.03
N MET A 62 -4.86 -28.32 0.27
CA MET A 62 -5.26 -28.15 -1.15
C MET A 62 -6.42 -27.17 -1.38
N HIS A 63 -7.27 -26.97 -0.37
CA HIS A 63 -8.45 -26.10 -0.47
C HIS A 63 -8.33 -24.84 0.37
N ASP A 64 -7.15 -24.60 0.94
CA ASP A 64 -6.90 -23.41 1.72
C ASP A 64 -6.49 -22.23 0.82
N ASN A 65 -6.80 -21.02 1.27
CA ASN A 65 -6.42 -19.80 0.58
C ASN A 65 -4.95 -19.50 0.90
N PRO A 66 -4.04 -19.44 -0.10
CA PRO A 66 -2.62 -19.20 0.14
C PRO A 66 -2.34 -17.91 0.93
N ALA A 67 -3.20 -16.90 0.78
CA ALA A 67 -3.09 -15.66 1.53
C ALA A 67 -3.38 -15.86 3.02
N ASP A 68 -4.42 -16.62 3.34
CA ASP A 68 -4.83 -16.89 4.72
C ASP A 68 -3.82 -17.83 5.38
N PHE A 69 -3.45 -18.93 4.71
CA PHE A 69 -2.37 -19.84 5.12
C PHE A 69 -1.08 -19.09 5.48
N ALA A 70 -0.61 -18.19 4.61
CA ALA A 70 0.60 -17.42 4.85
C ALA A 70 0.43 -16.46 6.04
N LEU A 71 -0.72 -15.81 6.19
CA LEU A 71 -0.99 -14.92 7.32
C LEU A 71 -1.06 -15.68 8.64
N ASP A 72 -1.72 -16.84 8.68
CA ASP A 72 -1.84 -17.68 9.87
C ASP A 72 -0.47 -18.21 10.30
N THR A 73 0.34 -18.67 9.34
CA THR A 73 1.74 -19.06 9.58
C THR A 73 2.54 -17.92 10.20
N LEU A 74 2.34 -16.68 9.74
CA LEU A 74 3.03 -15.50 10.27
C LEU A 74 2.52 -15.09 11.65
N ILE A 75 1.22 -15.24 11.91
CA ILE A 75 0.62 -14.98 13.22
C ILE A 75 1.20 -15.95 14.25
N ASP A 76 1.30 -17.23 13.91
CA ASP A 76 1.90 -18.23 14.80
C ASP A 76 3.40 -17.99 14.99
N ALA A 77 4.15 -17.74 13.91
CA ALA A 77 5.56 -17.38 14.01
C ALA A 77 5.79 -16.09 14.82
N SER A 78 4.85 -15.14 14.80
CA SER A 78 4.99 -13.89 15.56
C SER A 78 4.97 -14.09 17.07
N ARG A 79 4.44 -15.22 17.56
CA ARG A 79 4.41 -15.57 18.99
C ARG A 79 5.78 -15.98 19.50
N ASN A 80 6.63 -16.56 18.64
CA ASN A 80 8.00 -16.95 18.97
C ASN A 80 9.03 -16.12 18.17
N PRO A 81 9.75 -15.18 18.81
CA PRO A 81 10.73 -14.33 18.12
C PRO A 81 11.79 -15.10 17.32
N ASP A 82 12.21 -16.27 17.80
CA ASP A 82 13.25 -17.07 17.15
C ASP A 82 12.79 -17.64 15.80
N ASP A 83 11.52 -18.04 15.69
CA ASP A 83 10.98 -18.60 14.46
C ASP A 83 10.74 -17.51 13.41
N LEU A 84 10.30 -16.34 13.86
CA LEU A 84 10.17 -15.17 13.00
C LEU A 84 11.53 -14.72 12.44
N GLU A 85 12.57 -14.73 13.27
CA GLU A 85 13.93 -14.38 12.85
C GLU A 85 14.49 -15.40 11.85
N LYS A 86 14.26 -16.71 12.06
CA LYS A 86 14.63 -17.75 11.08
C LYS A 86 13.98 -17.50 9.71
N LEU A 87 12.69 -17.19 9.69
CA LEU A 87 11.95 -16.87 8.47
C LEU A 87 12.50 -15.63 7.76
N ASN A 88 12.82 -14.57 8.51
CA ASN A 88 13.45 -13.38 7.94
C ASN A 88 14.84 -13.68 7.37
N GLN A 89 15.66 -14.46 8.08
CA GLN A 89 16.99 -14.84 7.60
C GLN A 89 16.92 -15.70 6.34
N SER A 90 15.95 -16.60 6.25
CA SER A 90 15.71 -17.40 5.05
C SER A 90 15.40 -16.51 3.84
N TYR A 91 14.53 -15.51 4.01
CA TYR A 91 14.26 -14.52 2.98
C TYR A 91 15.52 -13.75 2.59
N ARG A 92 16.32 -13.28 3.56
CA ARG A 92 17.55 -12.51 3.29
C ARG A 92 18.62 -13.31 2.54
N LYS A 93 18.65 -14.63 2.75
CA LYS A 93 19.54 -15.55 2.03
C LYS A 93 19.00 -15.95 0.65
N SER A 94 17.71 -15.73 0.39
CA SER A 94 17.09 -16.08 -0.88
C SER A 94 17.63 -15.23 -2.04
N SER A 95 17.68 -15.82 -3.23
CA SER A 95 18.06 -15.12 -4.47
C SER A 95 17.12 -13.94 -4.77
N THR A 96 15.85 -14.03 -4.39
CA THR A 96 14.87 -12.96 -4.58
C THR A 96 15.25 -11.69 -3.84
N HIS A 97 15.77 -11.79 -2.62
CA HIS A 97 16.23 -10.64 -1.86
C HIS A 97 17.41 -9.94 -2.55
N THR A 98 18.39 -10.71 -3.02
CA THR A 98 19.55 -10.17 -3.75
C THR A 98 19.14 -9.49 -5.05
N ASN A 99 18.24 -10.10 -5.83
CA ASN A 99 17.73 -9.52 -7.06
C ASN A 99 17.02 -8.18 -6.81
N VAL A 100 16.21 -8.12 -5.75
CA VAL A 100 15.51 -6.90 -5.33
C VAL A 100 16.48 -5.79 -4.95
N LEU A 101 17.53 -6.11 -4.19
CA LEU A 101 18.57 -5.13 -3.82
C LEU A 101 19.30 -4.60 -5.05
N ALA A 102 19.69 -5.49 -5.98
CA ALA A 102 20.36 -5.09 -7.22
C ALA A 102 19.48 -4.18 -8.09
N ILE A 103 18.16 -4.44 -8.15
CA ILE A 103 17.20 -3.57 -8.85
C ILE A 103 17.10 -2.21 -8.13
N ALA A 104 17.02 -2.21 -6.81
CA ALA A 104 16.92 -0.97 -6.01
C ALA A 104 18.16 -0.08 -6.15
N GLU A 105 19.35 -0.68 -6.21
CA GLU A 105 20.61 0.04 -6.44
C GLU A 105 20.64 0.71 -7.82
N LYS A 106 20.26 -0.03 -8.88
CA LYS A 106 20.16 0.51 -10.24
C LYS A 106 19.14 1.65 -10.32
N GLN A 107 17.95 1.44 -9.76
CA GLN A 107 16.89 2.46 -9.72
C GLN A 107 17.33 3.73 -8.98
N SER A 108 18.09 3.58 -7.88
CA SER A 108 18.60 4.72 -7.12
C SER A 108 19.57 5.58 -7.95
N TYR A 109 20.39 4.95 -8.80
CA TYR A 109 21.27 5.67 -9.72
C TYR A 109 20.48 6.42 -10.80
N ASP A 110 19.52 5.74 -11.42
CA ASP A 110 18.68 6.34 -12.48
C ASP A 110 17.81 7.49 -11.93
N GLU A 111 17.25 7.34 -10.73
CA GLU A 111 16.45 8.39 -10.09
C GLU A 111 17.32 9.60 -9.73
N LYS A 112 18.55 9.38 -9.26
CA LYS A 112 19.51 10.46 -8.99
C LYS A 112 19.80 11.25 -10.28
N LEU A 113 19.96 10.58 -11.41
CA LEU A 113 20.19 11.23 -12.71
C LEU A 113 18.96 12.05 -13.16
N GLU A 114 17.76 11.50 -13.02
CA GLU A 114 16.51 12.19 -13.34
C GLU A 114 16.26 13.41 -12.45
N ARG A 115 16.56 13.34 -11.16
CA ARG A 115 16.45 14.49 -10.25
C ARG A 115 17.36 15.65 -10.68
N LEU A 116 18.58 15.35 -11.12
CA LEU A 116 19.50 16.37 -11.64
C LEU A 116 18.92 17.04 -12.90
N ARG A 117 18.33 16.26 -13.82
CA ARG A 117 17.64 16.79 -15.01
C ARG A 117 16.43 17.65 -14.65
N ARG A 118 15.59 17.21 -13.70
CA ARG A 118 14.39 17.97 -13.28
C ARG A 118 14.72 19.28 -12.59
N GLN A 119 15.80 19.34 -11.80
CA GLN A 119 16.28 20.59 -11.21
C GLN A 119 16.67 21.60 -12.29
N GLN A 120 17.23 21.14 -13.41
CA GLN A 120 17.52 21.99 -14.57
C GLN A 120 16.26 22.34 -15.36
N ALA A 121 15.25 21.47 -15.38
CA ALA A 121 14.05 21.62 -16.20
C ALA A 121 12.99 22.60 -15.64
N GLY A 122 13.14 23.13 -14.43
CA GLY A 122 12.26 24.17 -13.86
C GLY A 122 10.78 23.76 -13.80
N THR A 123 10.31 23.26 -12.67
CA THR A 123 8.88 22.95 -12.50
C THR A 123 8.03 24.21 -12.56
N ALA A 124 7.09 24.25 -13.51
CA ALA A 124 6.02 25.25 -13.56
C ALA A 124 5.09 25.04 -12.34
N ALA A 125 5.31 25.82 -11.28
CA ALA A 125 4.40 25.84 -10.13
C ALA A 125 3.05 26.43 -10.54
N ARG A 126 1.94 25.84 -10.10
CA ARG A 126 0.61 26.43 -10.27
C ARG A 126 0.51 27.67 -9.37
N SER A 127 -0.16 28.71 -9.85
CA SER A 127 -0.36 29.94 -9.07
C SER A 127 -1.27 29.69 -7.87
N ILE A 128 -0.86 30.20 -6.70
CA ILE A 128 -1.61 30.13 -5.43
C ILE A 128 -3.05 30.66 -5.58
N GLY A 129 -3.25 31.70 -6.38
CA GLY A 129 -4.60 32.28 -6.60
C GLY A 129 -5.58 31.32 -7.27
N VAL A 130 -5.09 30.47 -8.19
CA VAL A 130 -5.89 29.44 -8.85
C VAL A 130 -6.30 28.36 -7.85
N GLU A 131 -5.40 27.96 -6.96
CA GLU A 131 -5.68 26.99 -5.91
C GLU A 131 -6.70 27.52 -4.89
N ILE A 132 -6.55 28.77 -4.45
CA ILE A 132 -7.51 29.43 -3.54
C ILE A 132 -8.91 29.47 -4.16
N TYR A 133 -9.02 29.83 -5.44
CA TYR A 133 -10.32 29.86 -6.14
C TYR A 133 -11.00 28.49 -6.14
N TYR A 134 -10.30 27.43 -6.54
CA TYR A 134 -10.88 26.08 -6.61
C TYR A 134 -11.24 25.53 -5.23
N VAL A 135 -10.40 25.77 -4.21
CA VAL A 135 -10.69 25.36 -2.83
C VAL A 135 -11.90 26.12 -2.30
N ALA A 136 -11.98 27.44 -2.48
CA ALA A 136 -13.12 28.25 -2.04
C ALA A 136 -14.44 27.81 -2.70
N GLN A 137 -14.43 27.59 -4.03
CA GLN A 137 -15.61 27.11 -4.76
C GLN A 137 -16.06 25.73 -4.28
N ARG A 138 -15.11 24.80 -4.04
CA ARG A 138 -15.40 23.46 -3.52
C ARG A 138 -15.98 23.54 -2.11
N THR A 139 -15.37 24.33 -1.24
CA THR A 139 -15.83 24.52 0.15
C THR A 139 -17.23 25.11 0.17
N LEU A 140 -17.50 26.17 -0.60
CA LEU A 140 -18.82 26.80 -0.67
C LEU A 140 -19.89 25.83 -1.19
N ARG A 141 -19.59 25.05 -2.26
CA ARG A 141 -20.51 23.99 -2.75
C ARG A 141 -20.78 22.93 -1.69
N ASN A 142 -19.77 22.54 -0.91
CA ASN A 142 -19.94 21.57 0.18
C ASN A 142 -20.78 22.14 1.33
N THR A 143 -20.58 23.41 1.69
CA THR A 143 -21.33 24.11 2.74
C THR A 143 -22.80 24.29 2.38
N VAL A 144 -23.10 24.68 1.13
CA VAL A 144 -24.50 24.81 0.66
C VAL A 144 -25.22 23.46 0.65
N ARG A 145 -24.51 22.37 0.33
CA ARG A 145 -25.09 21.01 0.33
C ARG A 145 -25.23 20.39 1.71
N ASN A 146 -24.45 20.83 2.70
CA ASN A 146 -24.50 20.36 4.08
C ASN A 146 -24.76 21.53 5.05
N PRO A 147 -25.99 22.10 5.08
CA PRO A 147 -26.28 23.29 5.88
C PRO A 147 -26.39 23.02 7.39
N GLN A 148 -26.26 21.76 7.84
CA GLN A 148 -26.44 21.38 9.25
C GLN A 148 -25.54 22.18 10.19
N LEU A 149 -24.26 22.36 9.84
CA LEU A 149 -23.31 23.12 10.67
C LEU A 149 -23.62 24.62 10.67
N PHE A 150 -24.01 25.17 9.53
CA PHE A 150 -24.37 26.58 9.38
C PHE A 150 -25.67 26.91 10.13
N LEU A 151 -26.67 26.05 10.03
CA LEU A 151 -27.92 26.16 10.78
C LEU A 151 -27.70 26.01 12.27
N ALA A 152 -26.87 25.05 12.70
CA ALA A 152 -26.51 24.91 14.12
C ALA A 152 -25.82 26.16 14.67
N GLN A 153 -24.91 26.77 13.90
CA GLN A 153 -24.26 28.03 14.28
C GLN A 153 -25.25 29.19 14.38
N ILE A 154 -26.14 29.36 13.39
CA ILE A 154 -27.18 30.38 13.44
C ILE A 154 -28.09 30.16 14.66
N MET A 155 -28.52 28.93 14.91
CA MET A 155 -29.37 28.60 16.05
C MET A 155 -28.68 28.89 17.39
N ILE A 156 -27.41 28.52 17.56
CA ILE A 156 -26.62 28.82 18.76
C ILE A 156 -26.46 30.33 18.94
N SER A 157 -26.14 31.07 17.87
CA SER A 157 -26.01 32.53 17.91
C SER A 157 -27.31 33.21 18.28
N ILE A 158 -28.45 32.70 17.81
CA ILE A 158 -29.77 33.20 18.19
C ILE A 158 -30.06 32.94 19.67
N ILE A 159 -29.83 31.70 20.14
CA ILE A 159 -30.10 31.31 21.55
C ILE A 159 -29.25 32.15 22.51
N LEU A 160 -27.95 32.31 22.24
CA LEU A 160 -27.05 33.14 23.05
C LEU A 160 -27.38 34.64 22.97
N GLY A 161 -27.96 35.11 21.87
CA GLY A 161 -28.36 36.52 21.73
C GLY A 161 -29.62 36.90 22.51
N PHE A 162 -30.43 35.92 22.93
CA PHE A 162 -31.65 36.13 23.70
C PHE A 162 -31.49 35.89 25.21
N TRP A 163 -30.33 35.43 25.67
CA TRP A 163 -30.00 35.16 27.07
C TRP A 163 -29.08 36.25 27.62
#